data_AF-A0A1L7UMH8-F1
#
_entry.id   AF-A0A1L7UMH8-F1
#
_cell.length_a   1.000
_cell.length_b   1.000
_cell.length_c   1.000
_cell.angle_alpha   90.00
_cell.angle_beta   90.00
_cell.angle_gamma   90.00
#
_symmetry.space_group_name_H-M   'P 1'
#
loop_
_entity.id
_entity.type
_entity.pdbx_description
1 polymer ?
#
loop_
_entity_poly.entity_id
_entity_poly.type
_entity_poly.pdbx_seq_one_letter_code
_entity_poly.pdbx_strand_id
1 'polypeptide(L)'
;MANTTGPQMVKIVPDGDIILVVGSDKTKLLIKSILLRAASKPFSAMLGPNWREGHDMRYHNGPFELPLPEDNATAMEIICSVIHFQNDKIPQILPASDVLAVAIAADKYDCMNALQFASKAWLRELKVKPEDLMLLAAAAYLFGDAKAFREITAALVLNHQGSYLSLSGENGGFIIPWEACWKSKEAS
;
A
#
# COMPACT_ATOMS: atom_id res chain seq x y z
N MET A 1 -10.87 -21.22 22.90
CA MET A 1 -11.42 -21.78 21.65
C MET A 1 -10.85 -20.95 20.52
N ALA A 2 -9.93 -21.51 19.73
CA ALA A 2 -9.38 -20.79 18.59
C ALA A 2 -10.44 -20.79 17.48
N ASN A 3 -10.94 -19.61 17.09
CA ASN A 3 -11.69 -19.46 15.85
C ASN A 3 -10.70 -19.66 14.71
N THR A 4 -10.61 -20.88 14.18
CA THR A 4 -9.89 -21.15 12.94
C THR A 4 -10.76 -20.65 11.79
N THR A 5 -10.79 -19.33 11.59
CA THR A 5 -11.38 -18.72 10.40
C THR A 5 -10.56 -19.22 9.21
N GLY A 6 -11.17 -20.04 8.36
CA GLY A 6 -10.52 -20.50 7.13
C GLY A 6 -10.05 -19.31 6.28
N PRO A 7 -9.14 -19.53 5.31
CA PRO A 7 -8.60 -18.44 4.50
C PRO A 7 -9.73 -17.64 3.85
N GLN A 8 -9.78 -16.35 4.15
CA GLN A 8 -10.81 -15.44 3.65
C GLN A 8 -10.64 -15.27 2.14
N MET A 9 -11.68 -15.55 1.37
CA MET A 9 -11.70 -15.31 -0.08
C MET A 9 -12.46 -14.02 -0.38
N VAL A 10 -11.74 -13.01 -0.86
CA VAL A 10 -12.29 -11.74 -1.32
C VAL A 10 -12.31 -11.74 -2.84
N LYS A 11 -13.52 -11.70 -3.42
CA LYS A 11 -13.71 -11.59 -4.86
C LYS A 11 -13.80 -10.11 -5.24
N ILE A 12 -12.66 -9.51 -5.54
CA ILE A 12 -12.61 -8.12 -6.02
C ILE A 12 -13.30 -8.04 -7.38
N VAL A 13 -13.02 -9.00 -8.27
CA VAL A 13 -13.77 -9.23 -9.51
C VAL A 13 -14.26 -10.67 -9.60
N PRO A 14 -15.55 -10.93 -9.91
CA PRO A 14 -16.11 -12.28 -9.92
C PRO A 14 -15.48 -13.23 -10.95
N ASP A 15 -15.00 -12.71 -12.07
CA ASP A 15 -14.46 -13.45 -13.21
C ASP A 15 -12.92 -13.44 -13.26
N GLY A 16 -12.26 -13.18 -12.12
CA GLY A 16 -10.80 -13.10 -12.02
C GLY A 16 -10.06 -14.33 -12.53
N ASP A 17 -8.84 -14.12 -13.02
CA ASP A 17 -7.95 -15.14 -13.61
C ASP A 17 -6.70 -15.41 -12.74
N ILE A 18 -6.52 -14.66 -11.66
CA ILE A 18 -5.44 -14.84 -10.70
C ILE A 18 -5.95 -14.61 -9.27
N ILE A 19 -5.44 -15.40 -8.33
CA ILE A 19 -5.69 -15.31 -6.89
C ILE A 19 -4.38 -14.92 -6.21
N LEU A 20 -4.33 -13.73 -5.60
CA LEU A 20 -3.22 -13.38 -4.72
C LEU A 20 -3.44 -14.02 -3.36
N VAL A 21 -2.48 -14.78 -2.85
CA VAL A 21 -2.52 -15.40 -1.52
C VAL A 21 -1.61 -14.60 -0.60
N VAL A 22 -2.19 -13.67 0.16
CA VAL A 22 -1.48 -12.57 0.81
C VAL A 22 -1.34 -12.79 2.33
N GLY A 23 -0.14 -12.52 2.84
CA GLY A 23 0.17 -12.51 4.27
C GLY A 23 0.20 -13.88 4.94
N SER A 24 0.49 -13.89 6.24
CA SER A 24 0.50 -15.11 7.08
C SER A 24 -0.85 -15.82 7.11
N ASP A 25 -1.93 -15.04 7.05
CA ASP A 25 -3.30 -15.52 7.16
C ASP A 25 -3.84 -16.07 5.83
N LYS A 26 -3.03 -15.96 4.76
CA LYS A 26 -3.34 -16.47 3.41
C LYS A 26 -4.66 -15.95 2.86
N THR A 27 -4.93 -14.66 3.05
CA THR A 27 -6.09 -13.99 2.46
C THR A 27 -6.03 -14.12 0.95
N LYS A 28 -7.11 -14.63 0.35
CA LYS A 28 -7.19 -14.91 -1.08
C LYS A 28 -7.93 -13.78 -1.79
N LEU A 29 -7.24 -13.06 -2.67
CA LEU A 29 -7.83 -11.97 -3.47
C LEU A 29 -7.98 -12.41 -4.93
N LEU A 30 -9.21 -12.62 -5.39
CA LEU A 30 -9.49 -12.95 -6.80
C LEU A 30 -9.62 -11.67 -7.63
N ILE A 31 -8.72 -11.53 -8.62
CA ILE A 31 -8.54 -10.31 -9.42
C ILE A 31 -8.29 -10.62 -10.90
N LYS A 32 -8.16 -9.58 -11.74
CA LYS A 32 -7.71 -9.66 -13.13
C LYS A 32 -6.23 -9.31 -13.26
N SER A 33 -5.45 -10.29 -13.70
CA SER A 33 -4.00 -10.16 -13.91
C SER A 33 -3.64 -9.05 -14.89
N ILE A 34 -4.43 -8.83 -15.94
CA ILE A 34 -4.16 -7.82 -16.97
C ILE A 34 -4.15 -6.40 -16.40
N LEU A 35 -5.06 -6.08 -15.48
CA LEU A 35 -5.12 -4.76 -14.84
C LEU A 35 -3.96 -4.59 -13.86
N LEU A 36 -3.64 -5.63 -13.10
CA LEU A 36 -2.50 -5.62 -12.18
C LEU A 36 -1.17 -5.40 -12.94
N ARG A 37 -0.96 -6.12 -14.04
CA ARG A 37 0.24 -5.99 -14.88
C ARG A 37 0.33 -4.64 -15.59
N ALA A 38 -0.80 -4.06 -15.99
CA ALA A 38 -0.83 -2.73 -16.59
C ALA A 38 -0.48 -1.63 -15.56
N ALA A 39 -0.87 -1.83 -14.30
CA ALA A 39 -0.66 -0.86 -13.22
C ALA A 39 0.70 -0.99 -12.51
N SER A 40 1.40 -2.13 -12.62
CA SER A 40 2.60 -2.44 -11.85
C SER A 40 3.69 -3.09 -12.71
N LYS A 41 4.88 -2.46 -12.77
CA LYS A 41 6.03 -3.03 -13.49
C LYS A 41 6.52 -4.35 -12.86
N PRO A 42 6.69 -4.45 -11.53
CA PRO A 42 7.04 -5.72 -10.87
C PRO A 42 6.05 -6.85 -11.18
N PHE A 43 4.74 -6.62 -11.09
CA PHE A 43 3.76 -7.67 -11.46
C PHE A 43 3.78 -7.97 -12.96
N SER A 44 4.00 -6.98 -13.82
CA SER A 44 4.17 -7.19 -15.25
C SER A 44 5.35 -8.10 -15.58
N ALA A 45 6.48 -7.90 -14.89
CA ALA A 45 7.66 -8.74 -15.01
C ALA A 45 7.40 -10.15 -14.47
N MET A 46 6.92 -10.26 -13.22
CA MET A 46 6.66 -11.52 -12.53
C MET A 46 5.66 -12.42 -13.28
N LEU A 47 4.61 -11.84 -13.85
CA LEU A 47 3.60 -12.56 -14.64
C LEU A 47 3.92 -12.56 -16.15
N GLY A 48 5.13 -12.14 -16.51
CA GLY A 48 5.64 -12.13 -17.87
C GLY A 48 6.20 -13.50 -18.31
N PRO A 49 6.50 -13.69 -19.60
CA PRO A 49 7.00 -14.96 -20.13
C PRO A 49 8.35 -15.43 -19.56
N ASN A 50 9.12 -14.50 -18.98
CA ASN A 50 10.50 -14.74 -18.55
C ASN A 50 10.61 -15.28 -17.12
N TRP A 51 9.49 -15.35 -16.40
CA TRP A 51 9.44 -15.76 -15.01
C TRP A 51 8.59 -17.02 -14.87
N ARG A 52 8.93 -17.84 -13.88
CA ARG A 52 8.27 -19.13 -13.63
C ARG A 52 6.77 -18.93 -13.41
N GLU A 53 6.41 -17.92 -12.62
CA GLU A 53 5.03 -17.57 -12.28
C GLU A 53 4.21 -17.28 -13.55
N GLY A 54 4.76 -16.52 -14.50
CA GLY A 54 4.10 -16.26 -15.78
C GLY A 54 4.03 -17.47 -16.72
N HIS A 55 4.96 -18.43 -16.61
CA HIS A 55 4.88 -19.70 -17.33
C HIS A 55 3.78 -20.58 -16.74
N ASP A 56 3.81 -20.81 -15.42
CA ASP A 56 2.86 -21.64 -14.69
C ASP A 56 1.42 -21.13 -14.88
N MET A 57 1.22 -19.80 -14.82
CA MET A 57 -0.06 -19.18 -15.06
C MET A 57 -0.66 -19.51 -16.44
N ARG A 58 0.16 -19.58 -17.51
CA ARG A 58 -0.31 -19.82 -18.88
C ARG A 58 -0.86 -21.23 -19.10
N TYR A 59 -0.36 -22.20 -18.35
CA TYR A 59 -0.74 -23.61 -18.47
C TYR A 59 -1.65 -24.07 -17.33
N HIS A 60 -2.03 -23.16 -16.44
CA HIS A 60 -2.92 -23.47 -15.33
C HIS A 60 -4.38 -23.54 -15.79
N ASN A 61 -5.11 -24.54 -15.29
CA ASN A 61 -6.55 -24.64 -15.50
C ASN A 61 -7.29 -23.89 -14.37
N GLY A 62 -7.95 -22.78 -14.72
CA GLY A 62 -8.62 -21.91 -13.75
C GLY A 62 -7.69 -20.84 -13.15
N PRO A 63 -8.14 -20.09 -12.14
CA PRO A 63 -7.36 -18.99 -11.58
C PRO A 63 -6.03 -19.46 -10.98
N PHE A 64 -4.93 -18.81 -11.37
CA PHE A 64 -3.59 -19.11 -10.86
C PHE A 64 -3.39 -18.53 -9.45
N GLU A 65 -2.86 -19.30 -8.51
CA GLU A 65 -2.54 -18.80 -7.16
C GLU A 65 -1.12 -18.23 -7.10
N LEU A 66 -0.98 -16.94 -6.81
CA LEU A 66 0.31 -16.26 -6.62
C LEU A 66 0.54 -15.98 -5.12
N PRO A 67 1.51 -16.65 -4.47
CA PRO A 67 1.79 -16.44 -3.05
C PRO A 67 2.57 -15.13 -2.80
N LEU A 68 2.08 -14.32 -1.86
CA LEU A 68 2.65 -13.05 -1.39
C LEU A 68 2.71 -13.03 0.16
N PRO A 69 3.50 -13.92 0.79
CA PRO A 69 3.43 -14.17 2.23
C PRO A 69 3.92 -13.01 3.11
N GLU A 70 4.76 -12.13 2.56
CA GLU A 70 5.35 -10.99 3.28
C GLU A 70 4.52 -9.71 3.16
N ASP A 71 3.45 -9.74 2.35
CA ASP A 71 2.65 -8.57 2.06
C ASP A 71 1.48 -8.41 3.02
N ASN A 72 1.10 -7.15 3.25
CA ASN A 72 -0.05 -6.81 4.09
C ASN A 72 -1.35 -7.04 3.31
N ALA A 73 -2.22 -7.92 3.82
CA ALA A 73 -3.46 -8.32 3.16
C ALA A 73 -4.42 -7.13 2.93
N THR A 74 -4.61 -6.28 3.95
CA THR A 74 -5.47 -5.09 3.85
C THR A 74 -4.97 -4.12 2.79
N ALA A 75 -3.67 -3.83 2.78
CA ALA A 75 -3.06 -2.95 1.79
C ALA A 75 -3.21 -3.50 0.37
N MET A 76 -2.96 -4.79 0.17
CA MET A 76 -3.13 -5.44 -1.14
C MET A 76 -4.59 -5.47 -1.60
N GLU A 77 -5.54 -5.66 -0.68
CA GLU A 77 -6.97 -5.58 -1.00
C GLU A 77 -7.37 -4.18 -1.47
N ILE A 78 -6.91 -3.13 -0.78
CA ILE A 78 -7.17 -1.73 -1.17
C ILE A 78 -6.54 -1.43 -2.54
N ILE A 79 -5.26 -1.76 -2.73
CA ILE A 79 -4.54 -1.53 -4.00
C ILE A 79 -5.25 -2.22 -5.15
N CYS A 80 -5.59 -3.51 -4.97
CA CYS A 80 -6.29 -4.26 -5.99
C CYS A 80 -7.68 -3.69 -6.25
N SER A 81 -8.40 -3.25 -5.22
CA SER A 81 -9.72 -2.62 -5.38
C SER A 81 -9.64 -1.34 -6.22
N VAL A 82 -8.63 -0.48 -5.99
CA VAL A 82 -8.43 0.72 -6.83
C VAL A 82 -8.11 0.35 -8.28
N ILE A 83 -7.15 -0.56 -8.49
CA ILE A 83 -6.73 -1.02 -9.83
C ILE A 83 -7.89 -1.64 -10.62
N HIS A 84 -8.85 -2.25 -9.92
CA HIS A 84 -10.04 -2.89 -10.52
C HIS A 84 -11.29 -2.00 -10.49
N PHE A 85 -11.12 -0.69 -10.24
CA PHE A 85 -12.19 0.31 -10.23
C PHE A 85 -13.30 0.05 -9.19
N GLN A 86 -13.01 -0.73 -8.14
CA GLN A 86 -13.93 -1.04 -7.03
C GLN A 86 -13.81 0.00 -5.89
N ASN A 87 -13.68 1.28 -6.25
CA ASN A 87 -13.42 2.36 -5.30
C ASN A 87 -14.56 2.56 -4.30
N ASP A 88 -15.79 2.18 -4.66
CA ASP A 88 -16.98 2.20 -3.82
C ASP A 88 -16.92 1.23 -2.62
N LYS A 89 -16.06 0.22 -2.71
CA LYS A 89 -15.83 -0.76 -1.62
C LYS A 89 -14.77 -0.33 -0.63
N ILE A 90 -14.03 0.74 -0.93
CA ILE A 90 -12.94 1.23 -0.08
C ILE A 90 -13.50 2.31 0.84
N PRO A 91 -13.25 2.24 2.16
CA PRO A 91 -13.60 3.32 3.07
C PRO A 91 -12.97 4.64 2.63
N GLN A 92 -13.73 5.74 2.68
CA GLN A 92 -13.19 7.07 2.36
C GLN A 92 -12.13 7.53 3.37
N ILE A 93 -12.25 7.06 4.62
CA ILE A 93 -11.32 7.35 5.70
C ILE A 93 -10.64 6.04 6.07
N LEU A 94 -9.32 6.03 6.00
CA LEU A 94 -8.49 4.90 6.39
C LEU A 94 -7.71 5.25 7.67
N PRO A 95 -7.47 4.27 8.55
CA PRO A 95 -6.47 4.43 9.61
C PRO A 95 -5.11 4.83 9.03
N ALA A 96 -4.35 5.68 9.74
CA ALA A 96 -3.04 6.14 9.26
C ALA A 96 -2.05 5.00 9.00
N SER A 97 -2.13 3.92 9.79
CA SER A 97 -1.39 2.68 9.59
C SER A 97 -1.68 2.04 8.23
N ASP A 98 -2.94 2.03 7.81
CA ASP A 98 -3.38 1.41 6.56
C ASP A 98 -2.98 2.28 5.37
N VAL A 99 -3.07 3.61 5.50
CA VAL A 99 -2.56 4.55 4.49
C VAL A 99 -1.07 4.33 4.26
N LEU A 100 -0.29 4.19 5.34
CA LEU A 100 1.14 3.90 5.22
C LEU A 100 1.41 2.52 4.63
N ALA A 101 0.69 1.48 5.06
CA ALA A 101 0.84 0.13 4.51
C ALA A 101 0.55 0.09 3.01
N VAL A 102 -0.49 0.81 2.55
CA VAL A 102 -0.79 0.98 1.13
C VAL A 102 0.35 1.73 0.42
N ALA A 103 0.90 2.79 1.02
CA ALA A 103 2.01 3.54 0.42
C ALA A 103 3.27 2.68 0.24
N ILE A 104 3.63 1.87 1.25
CA ILE A 104 4.75 0.93 1.20
C ILE A 104 4.55 -0.12 0.11
N ALA A 105 3.36 -0.73 0.04
CA ALA A 105 3.06 -1.72 -0.99
C ALA A 105 3.03 -1.09 -2.39
N ALA A 106 2.52 0.14 -2.52
CA ALA A 106 2.49 0.86 -3.79
C ALA A 106 3.87 1.21 -4.32
N ASP A 107 4.80 1.57 -3.43
CA ASP A 107 6.21 1.76 -3.75
C ASP A 107 6.88 0.44 -4.17
N LYS A 108 6.72 -0.61 -3.36
CA LYS A 108 7.24 -1.97 -3.64
C LYS A 108 6.82 -2.47 -5.02
N TYR A 109 5.56 -2.27 -5.38
CA TYR A 109 4.98 -2.74 -6.64
C TYR A 109 4.94 -1.69 -7.74
N ASP A 110 5.56 -0.52 -7.57
CA ASP A 110 5.58 0.57 -8.56
C ASP A 110 4.20 0.84 -9.19
N CYS A 111 3.17 0.97 -8.34
CA CYS A 111 1.78 1.19 -8.75
C CYS A 111 1.18 2.50 -8.20
N MET A 112 2.02 3.43 -7.74
CA MET A 112 1.59 4.73 -7.21
C MET A 112 0.71 5.52 -8.18
N ASN A 113 0.97 5.43 -9.49
CA ASN A 113 0.17 6.13 -10.49
C ASN A 113 -1.31 5.69 -10.47
N ALA A 114 -1.59 4.41 -10.20
CA ALA A 114 -2.96 3.92 -10.07
C ALA A 114 -3.67 4.49 -8.83
N LEU A 115 -2.90 4.83 -7.80
CA LEU A 115 -3.42 5.33 -6.52
C LEU A 115 -3.44 6.86 -6.41
N GLN A 116 -2.95 7.59 -7.41
CA GLN A 116 -2.69 9.04 -7.33
C GLN A 116 -3.86 9.87 -6.77
N PHE A 117 -5.10 9.54 -7.16
CA PHE A 117 -6.27 10.27 -6.70
C PHE A 117 -6.78 9.77 -5.34
N ALA A 118 -6.69 8.46 -5.10
CA ALA A 118 -7.12 7.84 -3.86
C ALA A 118 -6.22 8.28 -2.69
N SER A 119 -4.90 8.30 -2.90
CA SER A 119 -3.93 8.76 -1.89
C SER A 119 -4.16 10.20 -1.48
N LYS A 120 -4.47 11.10 -2.43
CA LYS A 120 -4.85 12.49 -2.14
C LYS A 120 -6.10 12.60 -1.29
N ALA A 121 -7.06 11.68 -1.42
CA ALA A 121 -8.24 11.68 -0.57
C ALA A 121 -7.88 11.27 0.86
N TRP A 122 -7.11 10.18 1.00
CA TRP A 122 -6.70 9.66 2.31
C TRP A 122 -5.77 10.60 3.09
N LEU A 123 -4.96 11.40 2.40
CA LEU A 123 -4.01 12.35 3.02
C LEU A 123 -4.63 13.70 3.43
N ARG A 124 -5.89 13.99 3.08
CA ARG A 124 -6.52 15.31 3.33
C ARG A 124 -7.03 15.51 4.76
N GLU A 125 -7.25 14.45 5.51
CA GLU A 125 -7.83 14.52 6.86
C GLU A 125 -6.72 14.89 7.87
N LEU A 126 -6.71 16.14 8.34
CA LEU A 126 -5.74 16.64 9.33
C LEU A 126 -6.25 16.65 10.78
N LYS A 127 -7.46 16.14 11.05
CA LYS A 127 -8.01 16.00 12.42
C LYS A 127 -7.49 14.74 13.12
N VAL A 128 -6.18 14.61 13.11
CA VAL A 128 -5.50 13.35 13.32
C VAL A 128 -4.52 13.50 14.48
N LYS A 129 -4.34 12.46 15.29
CA LYS A 129 -3.47 12.51 16.47
C LYS A 129 -2.01 12.68 16.06
N PRO A 130 -1.12 13.21 16.93
CA PRO A 130 0.29 13.37 16.59
C PRO A 130 1.00 12.09 16.12
N GLU A 131 0.66 10.93 16.72
CA GLU A 131 1.16 9.60 16.33
C GLU A 131 0.82 9.24 14.87
N ASP A 132 -0.40 9.52 14.47
CA ASP A 132 -0.89 9.28 13.12
C ASP A 132 -0.28 10.26 12.09
N LEU A 133 0.04 11.51 12.49
CA LEU A 133 0.70 12.48 11.61
C LEU A 133 2.06 11.98 11.12
N MET A 134 2.80 11.21 11.93
CA MET A 134 4.09 10.67 11.51
C MET A 134 3.93 9.59 10.42
N LEU A 135 2.94 8.70 10.60
CA LEU A 135 2.61 7.68 9.61
C LEU A 135 2.12 8.30 8.30
N LEU A 136 1.25 9.32 8.39
CA LEU A 136 0.75 10.04 7.23
C LEU A 136 1.83 10.86 6.51
N ALA A 137 2.80 11.42 7.25
CA ALA A 137 3.97 12.08 6.65
C ALA A 137 4.82 11.08 5.86
N ALA A 138 5.11 9.92 6.43
CA ALA A 138 5.81 8.85 5.73
C ALA A 138 5.04 8.37 4.48
N ALA A 139 3.72 8.20 4.59
CA ALA A 139 2.88 7.83 3.46
C ALA A 139 2.88 8.91 2.37
N ALA A 140 2.77 10.18 2.73
CA ALA A 140 2.81 11.30 1.77
C ALA A 140 4.17 11.38 1.03
N TYR A 141 5.27 11.10 1.73
CA TYR A 141 6.59 10.98 1.13
C TYR A 141 6.63 9.84 0.09
N LEU A 142 6.19 8.64 0.47
CA LEU A 142 6.16 7.48 -0.42
C LEU A 142 5.24 7.70 -1.63
N PHE A 143 4.07 8.32 -1.45
CA PHE A 143 3.18 8.67 -2.57
C PHE A 143 3.70 9.80 -3.46
N GLY A 144 4.79 10.48 -3.08
CA GLY A 144 5.29 11.66 -3.80
C GLY A 144 4.38 12.88 -3.71
N ASP A 145 3.47 12.95 -2.73
CA ASP A 145 2.60 14.12 -2.51
C ASP A 145 3.33 15.17 -1.66
N ALA A 146 4.15 15.99 -2.32
CA ALA A 146 4.94 17.04 -1.67
C ALA A 146 4.07 18.06 -0.92
N LYS A 147 2.84 18.31 -1.36
CA LYS A 147 1.93 19.25 -0.70
C LYS A 147 1.45 18.66 0.63
N ALA A 148 0.91 17.44 0.60
CA ALA A 148 0.47 16.75 1.79
C ALA A 148 1.63 16.54 2.77
N PHE A 149 2.79 16.14 2.27
CA PHE A 149 3.99 15.97 3.10
C PHE A 149 4.34 17.24 3.88
N ARG A 150 4.40 18.39 3.20
CA ARG A 150 4.67 19.68 3.83
C ARG A 150 3.61 20.08 4.85
N GLU A 151 2.33 19.91 4.53
CA GLU A 151 1.23 20.29 5.43
C GLU A 151 1.20 19.43 6.69
N ILE A 152 1.36 18.11 6.54
CA ILE A 152 1.35 17.15 7.65
C ILE A 152 2.59 17.34 8.53
N THR A 153 3.78 17.50 7.96
CA THR A 153 5.00 17.73 8.75
C THR A 153 4.99 19.08 9.47
N ALA A 154 4.44 20.13 8.86
CA ALA A 154 4.21 21.40 9.55
C ALA A 154 3.26 21.24 10.75
N ALA A 155 2.15 20.52 10.58
CA ALA A 155 1.23 20.22 11.67
C ALA A 155 1.91 19.41 12.79
N LEU A 156 2.77 18.45 12.44
CA LEU A 156 3.52 17.67 13.43
C LEU A 156 4.47 18.56 14.23
N VAL A 157 5.28 19.39 13.56
CA VAL A 157 6.25 20.29 14.23
C VAL A 157 5.56 21.30 15.15
N LEU A 158 4.40 21.83 14.73
CA LEU A 158 3.69 22.86 15.48
C LEU A 158 2.87 22.32 16.65
N ASN A 159 2.34 21.08 16.55
CA ASN A 159 1.41 20.56 17.54
C ASN A 159 1.99 19.46 18.44
N HIS A 160 3.14 18.87 18.09
CA HIS A 160 3.77 17.84 18.92
C HIS A 160 4.51 18.45 20.11
N GLN A 161 4.07 18.12 21.32
CA GLN A 161 4.66 18.61 22.57
C GLN A 161 5.57 17.56 23.26
N GLY A 162 5.71 16.37 22.67
CA GLY A 162 6.51 15.27 23.21
C GLY A 162 7.89 15.12 22.55
N SER A 163 8.64 14.09 22.95
CA SER A 163 9.87 13.70 22.25
C SER A 163 9.54 13.20 20.84
N TYR A 164 10.37 13.55 19.85
CA TYR A 164 10.25 12.98 18.50
C TYR A 164 10.81 11.56 18.43
N LEU A 165 11.66 11.17 19.38
CA LEU A 165 12.20 9.81 19.46
C LEU A 165 11.13 8.77 19.80
N SER A 166 10.04 9.18 20.47
CA SER A 166 8.91 8.27 20.71
C SER A 166 8.04 8.07 19.46
N LEU A 167 8.31 8.79 18.36
CA LEU A 167 7.61 8.63 17.08
C LEU A 167 8.37 7.71 16.11
N SER A 168 9.64 7.37 16.38
CA SER A 168 10.34 6.33 15.62
C SER A 168 9.83 4.97 16.07
N GLY A 169 9.25 4.19 15.16
CA GLY A 169 8.79 2.84 15.45
C GLY A 169 9.91 1.95 16.00
N GLU A 170 9.53 0.89 16.74
CA GLU A 170 10.46 0.00 17.47
C GLU A 170 11.51 -0.71 16.58
N ASN A 171 11.38 -0.64 15.26
CA ASN A 171 12.41 -1.07 14.32
C ASN A 171 13.11 0.17 13.77
N GLY A 172 14.32 0.46 14.25
CA GLY A 172 15.14 1.65 13.99
C GLY A 172 15.58 1.92 12.53
N GLY A 173 14.74 1.65 11.54
CA GLY A 173 14.82 2.23 10.21
C GLY A 173 13.95 3.48 10.15
N PHE A 174 14.54 4.64 9.86
CA PHE A 174 13.75 5.80 9.50
C PHE A 174 12.93 5.44 8.23
N ILE A 175 11.60 5.48 8.34
CA ILE A 175 10.67 5.24 7.22
C ILE A 175 10.89 6.27 6.11
N ILE A 176 11.40 7.45 6.47
CA ILE A 176 11.86 8.47 5.55
C ILE A 176 13.39 8.45 5.54
N PRO A 177 14.07 8.22 4.41
CA PRO A 177 15.53 8.27 4.35
C PRO A 177 16.05 9.57 4.98
N TRP A 178 17.03 9.49 5.88
CA TRP A 178 17.56 10.66 6.58
C TRP A 178 18.06 11.77 5.63
N GLU A 179 18.45 11.38 4.42
CA GLU A 179 18.83 12.25 3.29
C GLU A 179 17.71 13.21 2.85
N ALA A 180 16.44 12.80 2.99
CA ALA A 180 15.29 13.63 2.63
C ALA A 180 15.07 14.79 3.63
N CYS A 181 15.51 14.64 4.88
CA CYS A 181 15.45 15.71 5.89
C CYS A 181 16.50 16.81 5.64
N TRP A 182 17.58 16.53 4.91
CA TRP A 182 18.70 17.45 4.72
C TRP A 182 18.53 18.41 3.52
N LYS A 183 17.86 17.97 2.45
CA LYS A 183 17.78 18.74 1.19
C LYS A 183 16.97 20.04 1.23
N SER A 184 16.35 20.39 2.36
CA SER A 184 15.65 21.68 2.52
C SER A 184 16.58 22.88 2.76
N LYS A 185 17.90 22.69 2.87
CA LYS A 185 18.86 23.78 3.13
C LYS A 185 19.53 24.40 1.89
N GLU A 186 19.34 23.84 0.69
CA GLU A 186 20.10 24.31 -0.50
C GLU A 186 19.25 25.07 -1.53
N ALA A 187 18.03 25.47 -1.19
CA ALA A 187 17.23 26.39 -1.99
C ALA A 187 16.85 27.62 -1.16
N SER A 188 17.84 28.48 -0.89
CA SER A 188 17.66 29.90 -0.55
C SER A 188 18.30 30.75 -1.65
#